data_AF-J9FEF3-F1
#
_entry.id   AF-J9FEF3-F1
#
_cell.length_a   1.000
_cell.length_b   1.000
_cell.length_c   1.000
_cell.angle_alpha   90.00
_cell.angle_beta   90.00
_cell.angle_gamma   90.00
#
_symmetry.space_group_name_H-M   'P 1'
#
loop_
_entity.id
_entity.type
_entity.pdbx_description
1 polymer ?
#
loop_
_entity_poly.entity_id
_entity_poly.type
_entity_poly.pdbx_seq_one_letter_code
_entity_poly.pdbx_strand_id
1 'polypeptide(L)'
;MNKSFFEQIQEASEYLNLDLNAQEMAQLAVDHEYSEENIRIIAEMFTYLQQKKKENIVSTLLRLSRLPLKEPKTFESFDFGQLHGKQIDALRNLPSLSALYAHKNLAFIGPQGVGKTH
;
A
#
# COMPACT_ATOMS: atom_id res chain seq x y z
N MET A 1 9.98 19.54 5.04
CA MET A 1 9.67 20.49 3.96
C MET A 1 8.30 20.13 3.42
N ASN A 2 7.42 21.11 3.22
CA ASN A 2 6.13 20.86 2.58
C ASN A 2 6.38 20.68 1.07
N LYS A 3 5.87 19.59 0.46
CA LYS A 3 6.12 19.30 -0.96
C LYS A 3 5.35 20.28 -1.84
N SER A 4 5.98 20.72 -2.93
CA SER A 4 5.33 21.54 -3.96
C SER A 4 4.14 20.80 -4.59
N PHE A 5 3.10 21.51 -5.04
CA PHE A 5 1.99 20.88 -5.76
C PHE A 5 2.45 20.18 -7.05
N PHE A 6 3.50 20.69 -7.71
CA PHE A 6 4.09 20.04 -8.89
C PHE A 6 4.75 18.70 -8.54
N GLU A 7 5.44 18.62 -7.41
CA GLU A 7 6.04 17.37 -6.92
C GLU A 7 4.95 16.36 -6.53
N GLN A 8 3.85 16.83 -5.91
CA GLN A 8 2.70 15.98 -5.59
C GLN A 8 2.05 15.39 -6.85
N ILE A 9 1.89 16.19 -7.91
CA ILE A 9 1.38 15.73 -9.20
C ILE A 9 2.31 14.69 -9.81
N GLN A 10 3.63 14.91 -9.78
CA GLN A 10 4.60 13.94 -10.28
C GLN A 10 4.54 12.60 -9.53
N GLU A 11 4.56 12.61 -8.19
CA GLU A 11 4.49 11.38 -7.38
C GLU A 11 3.19 10.59 -7.63
N ALA A 12 2.08 11.30 -7.79
CA ALA A 12 0.82 10.69 -8.17
C ALA A 12 0.89 10.10 -9.59
N SER A 13 1.49 10.83 -10.54
CA SER A 13 1.67 10.39 -11.93
C SER A 13 2.51 9.13 -12.04
N GLU A 14 3.65 9.08 -11.34
CA GLU A 14 4.52 7.90 -11.27
C GLU A 14 3.75 6.67 -10.76
N TYR A 15 2.98 6.83 -9.67
CA TYR A 15 2.15 5.74 -9.14
C TYR A 15 1.03 5.34 -10.12
N LEU A 16 0.48 6.30 -10.85
CA LEU A 16 -0.54 6.08 -11.87
C LEU A 16 0.02 5.45 -13.15
N ASN A 17 1.36 5.39 -13.31
CA ASN A 17 2.08 5.02 -14.53
C ASN A 17 1.81 5.99 -15.70
N LEU A 18 1.78 7.29 -15.38
CA LEU A 18 1.67 8.37 -16.35
C LEU A 18 3.04 9.01 -16.56
N ASP A 19 3.35 9.34 -17.80
CA ASP A 19 4.55 10.09 -18.16
C ASP A 19 4.27 11.59 -18.01
N LEU A 20 4.36 12.08 -16.77
CA LEU A 20 4.18 13.48 -16.42
C LEU A 20 5.08 13.82 -15.24
N ASN A 21 6.04 14.71 -15.45
CA ASN A 21 6.94 15.19 -14.40
C ASN A 21 6.61 16.62 -13.93
N ALA A 22 7.23 17.05 -12.83
CA ALA A 22 6.99 18.35 -12.21
C ALA A 22 7.37 19.52 -13.13
N GLN A 23 8.42 19.38 -13.95
CA GLN A 23 8.85 20.44 -14.87
C GLN A 23 7.87 20.62 -16.03
N GLU A 24 7.38 19.52 -16.60
CA GLU A 24 6.35 19.55 -17.65
C GLU A 24 5.07 20.21 -17.14
N MET A 25 4.62 19.86 -15.92
CA MET A 25 3.44 20.48 -15.32
C MET A 25 3.67 21.98 -15.02
N ALA A 26 4.88 22.37 -14.60
CA ALA A 26 5.22 23.77 -14.38
C ALA A 26 5.26 24.57 -15.70
N GLN A 27 5.81 23.99 -16.78
CA GLN A 27 5.80 24.61 -18.09
C GLN A 27 4.37 24.78 -18.61
N LEU A 28 3.53 23.75 -18.47
CA LEU A 28 2.12 23.82 -18.83
C LEU A 28 1.37 24.91 -18.06
N ALA A 29 1.70 25.10 -16.78
CA ALA A 29 1.14 26.16 -15.95
C ALA A 29 1.51 27.56 -16.45
N VAL A 30 2.75 27.75 -16.89
CA VAL A 30 3.22 29.03 -17.46
C VAL A 30 2.55 29.28 -18.81
N ASP A 31 2.53 28.28 -19.69
CA ASP A 31 2.01 28.41 -21.05
C ASP A 31 0.51 28.74 -21.09
N HIS A 32 -0.24 28.30 -20.08
CA HIS A 32 -1.68 28.52 -19.95
C HIS A 32 -2.07 29.50 -18.84
N GLU A 33 -1.11 30.19 -18.23
CA GLU A 33 -1.33 31.16 -17.15
C GLU A 33 -2.16 30.58 -15.98
N TYR A 34 -1.91 29.32 -15.63
CA TYR A 34 -2.59 28.67 -14.51
C TYR A 34 -2.22 29.36 -13.19
N SER A 35 -3.25 29.74 -12.44
CA SER A 35 -3.08 30.24 -11.08
C SER A 35 -2.63 29.13 -10.13
N GLU A 36 -2.04 29.51 -9.00
CA GLU A 36 -1.69 28.57 -7.93
C GLU A 36 -2.89 27.70 -7.51
N GLU A 37 -4.09 28.28 -7.49
CA GLU A 37 -5.34 27.58 -7.19
C GLU A 37 -5.65 26.49 -8.23
N ASN A 38 -5.40 26.74 -9.53
CA ASN A 38 -5.56 25.71 -10.55
C ASN A 38 -4.61 24.54 -10.31
N ILE A 39 -3.35 24.83 -9.95
CA ILE A 39 -2.34 23.79 -9.68
C ILE A 39 -2.72 22.99 -8.44
N ARG A 40 -3.22 23.64 -7.39
CA ARG A 40 -3.74 22.98 -6.19
C ARG A 40 -4.87 22.00 -6.53
N ILE A 41 -5.87 22.44 -7.30
CA ILE A 41 -7.01 21.59 -7.71
C ILE A 41 -6.54 20.38 -8.52
N ILE A 42 -5.57 20.56 -9.42
CA ILE A 42 -4.98 19.46 -10.20
C ILE A 42 -4.26 18.48 -9.27
N ALA A 43 -3.46 18.96 -8.32
CA ALA A 43 -2.78 18.11 -7.34
C ALA A 43 -3.77 17.29 -6.50
N GLU A 44 -4.89 17.89 -6.08
CA GLU A 44 -5.97 17.19 -5.37
C GLU A 44 -6.62 16.10 -6.22
N MET A 45 -6.90 16.39 -7.49
CA MET A 45 -7.44 15.41 -8.43
C MET A 45 -6.49 14.22 -8.64
N PHE A 46 -5.19 14.49 -8.85
CA PHE A 46 -4.18 13.44 -9.01
C PHE A 46 -4.04 12.59 -7.75
N THR A 47 -4.07 13.23 -6.57
CA THR A 47 -4.07 12.54 -5.27
C THR A 47 -5.30 11.63 -5.12
N TYR A 48 -6.49 12.12 -5.49
CA TYR A 48 -7.72 11.33 -5.50
C TYR A 48 -7.61 10.11 -6.42
N LEU A 49 -7.10 10.29 -7.65
CA LEU A 49 -6.90 9.19 -8.60
C LEU A 49 -5.91 8.16 -8.09
N GLN A 50 -4.80 8.62 -7.48
CA GLN A 50 -3.82 7.75 -6.86
C GLN A 50 -4.45 6.89 -5.75
N GLN A 51 -5.23 7.51 -4.86
CA GLN A 51 -5.93 6.84 -3.78
C GLN A 51 -6.97 5.84 -4.31
N LYS A 52 -7.76 6.23 -5.31
CA LYS A 52 -8.71 5.34 -5.99
C LYS A 52 -8.02 4.13 -6.62
N LYS A 53 -6.84 4.29 -7.24
CA LYS A 53 -6.05 3.17 -7.78
C LYS A 53 -5.54 2.25 -6.65
N LYS A 54 -5.05 2.80 -5.54
CA LYS A 54 -4.65 2.03 -4.34
C LYS A 54 -5.79 1.15 -3.84
N GLU A 55 -6.97 1.73 -3.62
CA GLU A 55 -8.17 1.02 -3.14
C GLU A 55 -8.61 -0.06 -4.12
N ASN A 56 -8.62 0.22 -5.43
CA ASN A 56 -8.98 -0.75 -6.45
C ASN A 56 -8.00 -1.94 -6.50
N ILE A 57 -6.70 -1.70 -6.34
CA ILE A 57 -5.68 -2.76 -6.28
C ILE A 57 -5.94 -3.65 -5.06
N VAL A 58 -6.10 -3.06 -3.87
CA VAL A 58 -6.37 -3.80 -2.64
C VAL A 58 -7.66 -4.63 -2.78
N SER A 59 -8.74 -4.02 -3.25
CA SER A 59 -10.03 -4.70 -3.48
C SER A 59 -9.89 -5.86 -4.47
N THR A 60 -9.14 -5.65 -5.56
CA THR A 60 -8.89 -6.70 -6.56
C THR A 60 -8.07 -7.84 -5.99
N LEU A 61 -7.00 -7.55 -5.23
CA LEU A 61 -6.17 -8.57 -4.59
C LEU A 61 -6.98 -9.39 -3.58
N LEU A 62 -7.80 -8.75 -2.75
CA LEU A 62 -8.69 -9.43 -1.80
C LEU A 62 -9.72 -10.33 -2.51
N ARG A 63 -10.29 -9.85 -3.62
CA ARG A 63 -11.25 -10.64 -4.41
C ARG A 63 -10.59 -11.85 -5.08
N LEU A 64 -9.36 -11.70 -5.58
CA LEU A 64 -8.63 -12.77 -6.28
C LEU A 64 -7.94 -13.76 -5.34
N SER A 65 -7.61 -13.35 -4.11
CA SER A 65 -6.93 -14.21 -3.13
C SER A 65 -7.81 -15.34 -2.56
N ARG A 66 -9.14 -15.27 -2.79
CA ARG A 66 -10.13 -16.21 -2.23
C ARG A 66 -10.11 -16.29 -0.69
N LEU A 67 -9.59 -15.26 -0.03
CA LEU A 67 -9.63 -15.15 1.42
C LEU A 67 -11.06 -14.91 1.90
N PRO A 68 -11.45 -15.41 3.09
CA PRO A 68 -12.73 -15.08 3.70
C PRO A 68 -12.87 -13.57 3.89
N LEU A 69 -13.90 -12.97 3.28
CA LEU A 69 -14.16 -11.52 3.40
C LEU A 69 -14.96 -11.18 4.67
N LYS A 70 -15.75 -12.12 5.18
CA LYS A 70 -16.49 -11.98 6.44
C LYS A 70 -15.56 -12.41 7.57
N GLU A 71 -15.25 -11.48 8.48
CA GLU A 71 -14.30 -11.68 9.59
C GLU A 71 -12.89 -12.08 9.10
N PRO A 72 -12.20 -11.18 8.37
CA PRO A 72 -10.86 -11.46 7.88
C PRO A 72 -9.94 -11.79 9.05
N LYS A 73 -9.11 -12.83 8.87
CA LYS A 73 -8.06 -13.16 9.83
C LYS A 73 -6.92 -12.17 9.68
N THR A 74 -6.61 -11.47 10.76
CA THR A 74 -5.54 -10.47 10.83
C THR A 74 -4.63 -10.80 12.00
N PHE A 75 -3.41 -10.25 11.99
CA PHE A 75 -2.50 -10.39 13.12
C PHE A 75 -3.08 -9.86 14.44
N GLU A 76 -3.95 -8.84 14.40
CA GLU A 76 -4.63 -8.31 15.60
C GLU A 76 -5.63 -9.31 16.20
N SER A 77 -6.25 -10.14 15.34
CA SER A 77 -7.20 -11.17 15.77
C SER A 77 -6.54 -12.48 16.19
N PHE A 78 -5.22 -12.61 16.03
CA PHE A 78 -4.48 -13.82 16.34
C PHE A 78 -3.84 -13.74 17.73
N ASP A 79 -4.13 -14.72 18.59
CA ASP A 79 -3.51 -14.83 19.90
C ASP A 79 -2.12 -15.51 19.81
N PHE A 80 -1.08 -14.69 19.63
CA PHE A 80 0.32 -15.15 19.65
C PHE A 80 0.77 -15.73 21.00
N GLY A 81 -0.02 -15.59 22.07
CA GLY A 81 0.22 -16.22 23.36
C GLY A 81 0.04 -17.74 23.35
N GLN A 82 -0.80 -18.25 22.43
CA GLN A 82 -1.05 -19.70 22.27
C GLN A 82 0.04 -20.42 21.48
N LEU A 83 0.95 -19.68 20.85
CA LEU A 83 2.07 -20.28 20.15
C LEU A 83 3.09 -20.82 21.16
N HIS A 84 3.61 -22.01 20.88
CA HIS A 84 4.63 -22.65 21.70
C HIS A 84 5.70 -23.26 20.80
N GLY A 85 6.96 -23.28 21.27
CA GLY A 85 8.07 -23.90 20.57
C GLY A 85 9.27 -22.99 20.37
N LYS A 86 10.27 -23.49 19.63
CA LYS A 86 11.60 -22.87 19.52
C LYS A 86 11.65 -21.56 18.73
N GLN A 87 10.65 -21.28 17.89
CA GLN A 87 10.68 -20.15 16.94
C GLN A 87 9.61 -19.10 17.24
N ILE A 88 9.16 -19.00 18.50
CA ILE A 88 8.06 -18.11 18.88
C ILE A 88 8.37 -16.64 18.60
N ASP A 89 9.62 -16.21 18.76
CA ASP A 89 10.02 -14.82 18.51
C ASP A 89 9.94 -14.47 17.02
N ALA A 90 10.26 -15.42 16.14
CA ALA A 90 10.08 -15.24 14.70
C ALA A 90 8.59 -15.10 14.33
N LEU A 91 7.72 -15.88 14.97
CA LEU A 91 6.27 -15.81 14.77
C LEU A 91 5.69 -14.48 15.28
N ARG A 92 6.11 -14.03 16.47
CA ARG A 92 5.71 -12.73 17.05
C ARG A 92 6.16 -11.54 16.20
N ASN A 93 7.24 -11.71 15.44
CA ASN A 93 7.74 -10.69 14.51
C ASN A 93 7.08 -10.74 13.13
N LEU A 94 6.15 -11.66 12.83
CA LEU A 94 5.45 -11.70 11.54
C LEU A 94 4.75 -10.39 11.16
N PRO A 95 4.13 -9.62 12.08
CA PRO A 95 3.51 -8.34 11.75
C PRO A 95 4.50 -7.30 11.20
N SER A 96 5.81 -7.47 11.42
CA SER A 96 6.83 -6.61 10.80
C SER A 96 6.94 -6.80 9.28
N LEU A 97 6.41 -7.90 8.75
CA LEU A 97 6.54 -8.30 7.34
C LEU A 97 7.99 -8.36 6.84
N SER A 98 8.97 -8.50 7.74
CA SER A 98 10.41 -8.50 7.39
C SER A 98 10.78 -9.55 6.34
N ALA A 99 10.14 -10.72 6.37
CA ALA A 99 10.33 -11.76 5.36
C ALA A 99 9.86 -11.34 3.95
N LEU A 100 8.79 -10.54 3.85
CA LEU A 100 8.28 -10.00 2.58
C LEU A 100 9.32 -9.08 1.94
N TYR A 101 9.85 -8.12 2.72
CA TYR A 101 10.89 -7.19 2.25
C TYR A 101 12.23 -7.88 1.96
N ALA A 102 12.54 -8.96 2.66
CA ALA A 102 13.75 -9.74 2.43
C ALA A 102 13.61 -10.78 1.30
N HIS A 103 12.46 -10.83 0.61
CA HIS A 103 12.16 -11.85 -0.40
C HIS A 103 12.36 -13.29 0.09
N LYS A 104 11.97 -13.57 1.35
CA LYS A 104 12.08 -14.88 1.99
C LYS A 104 10.73 -15.57 2.04
N ASN A 105 10.71 -16.84 1.62
CA ASN A 105 9.54 -17.70 1.77
C ASN A 105 9.34 -18.10 3.23
N LEU A 106 8.08 -18.19 3.65
CA LEU A 106 7.68 -18.67 4.96
C LEU A 106 6.97 -20.03 4.83
N ALA A 107 7.32 -20.96 5.71
CA ALA A 107 6.68 -22.27 5.78
C ALA A 107 6.22 -22.52 7.22
N PHE A 108 4.90 -22.63 7.40
CA PHE A 108 4.30 -22.99 8.69
C PHE A 108 4.09 -24.50 8.75
N ILE A 109 4.81 -25.19 9.65
CA ILE A 109 4.77 -26.65 9.78
C ILE A 109 4.43 -27.00 11.24
N GLY A 110 3.43 -27.86 11.42
CA GLY A 110 2.96 -28.25 12.75
C GLY A 110 1.62 -28.97 12.73
N PRO A 111 1.13 -29.46 13.88
CA PRO A 111 -0.10 -30.23 13.99
C PRO A 111 -1.33 -29.43 13.53
N GLN A 112 -2.44 -30.12 13.28
CA GLN A 112 -3.70 -29.47 12.90
C GLN A 112 -4.22 -28.56 14.03
N GLY A 113 -4.91 -27.46 13.66
CA GLY A 113 -5.53 -26.55 14.63
C GLY A 113 -4.64 -25.47 15.25
N VAL A 114 -3.33 -25.43 14.97
CA VAL A 114 -2.40 -24.44 15.57
C VAL A 114 -2.33 -23.08 14.85
N GLY A 115 -3.31 -22.75 14.01
CA GLY A 115 -3.37 -21.45 13.34
C GLY A 115 -2.45 -21.27 12.12
N LYS A 116 -1.91 -22.34 11.51
CA LYS A 116 -1.01 -22.22 10.32
C LYS A 116 -1.64 -21.53 9.10
N THR A 117 -2.97 -21.59 8.98
CA THR A 117 -3.75 -20.98 7.89
C THR A 117 -4.38 -19.66 8.30
N HIS A 118 -4.39 -19.36 9.59
CA HIS A 118 -4.82 -18.05 10.10
C HIS A 118 -3.75 -17.03 9.70
#